data_AF-A0A959KY86-F1
#
_entry.id   AF-A0A959KY86-F1
#
_cell.length_a   1.000
_cell.length_b   1.000
_cell.length_c   1.000
_cell.angle_alpha   90.00
_cell.angle_beta   90.00
_cell.angle_gamma   90.00
#
_symmetry.space_group_name_H-M   'P 1'
#
loop_
_entity.id
_entity.type
_entity.pdbx_description
1 polymer ?
#
loop_
_entity_poly.entity_id
_entity_poly.type
_entity_poly.pdbx_seq_one_letter_code
_entity_poly.pdbx_strand_id
1 'polypeptide(L)'
;MLISLIHLHCVSHRQPQSPHLVIQLEKTGCRGFCPVYKLSIYSDRTVHFEGIAHTGVTEANLQLDEKAYQMLLDSFKEERFVQLDSAYVKPVADFPFTYLSFSEESGTTLKKVSVRGNGPEEFERLVYLTEKIAYEQKWLSNKDTSVDSIREIIVELVPGSAPEELVSHFAEDNLIFIKKITPNQPYFLFSVTSEHPDDLLELIRKDHLVKSAQWNHKLKKRSN
;
A
#
# COMPACT_ATOMS: atom_id res chain seq x y z
N MET A 1 -10.20 72.58 5.32
CA MET A 1 -10.20 71.35 4.51
C MET A 1 -9.38 70.29 5.23
N LEU A 2 -10.03 69.32 5.89
CA LEU A 2 -9.38 68.14 6.46
C LEU A 2 -9.62 66.98 5.52
N ILE A 3 -8.57 66.49 4.86
CA ILE A 3 -8.63 65.30 4.00
C ILE A 3 -8.21 64.11 4.86
N SER A 4 -9.20 63.29 5.21
CA SER A 4 -9.01 62.01 5.89
C SER A 4 -8.54 60.97 4.86
N LEU A 5 -7.29 60.51 4.98
CA LEU A 5 -6.77 59.38 4.21
C LEU A 5 -7.19 58.08 4.90
N ILE A 6 -8.15 57.37 4.31
CA ILE A 6 -8.50 56.00 4.70
C ILE A 6 -7.50 55.06 4.02
N HIS A 7 -6.59 54.47 4.81
CA HIS A 7 -5.70 53.40 4.36
C HIS A 7 -6.49 52.10 4.19
N LEU A 8 -6.83 51.78 2.95
CA LEU A 8 -7.44 50.51 2.56
C LEU A 8 -6.40 49.38 2.77
N HIS A 9 -6.47 48.70 3.91
CA HIS A 9 -5.75 47.45 4.13
C HIS A 9 -6.44 46.35 3.33
N CYS A 10 -5.81 45.91 2.24
CA CYS A 10 -6.26 44.76 1.47
C CYS A 10 -5.92 43.48 2.26
N VAL A 11 -6.91 42.91 2.95
CA VAL A 11 -6.79 41.58 3.54
C VAL A 11 -6.89 40.57 2.41
N SER A 12 -5.74 40.01 2.00
CA SER A 12 -5.67 38.90 1.04
C SER A 12 -6.35 37.66 1.63
N HIS A 13 -7.62 37.45 1.29
CA HIS A 13 -8.36 36.24 1.61
C HIS A 13 -7.80 35.06 0.82
N ARG A 14 -6.94 34.22 1.43
CA ARG A 14 -6.61 32.91 0.86
C ARG A 14 -7.85 32.03 0.99
N GLN A 15 -8.50 31.73 -0.13
CA GLN A 15 -9.56 30.73 -0.16
C GLN A 15 -8.96 29.37 0.28
N PRO A 16 -9.61 28.63 1.20
CA PRO A 16 -9.17 27.29 1.53
C PRO A 16 -9.26 26.41 0.28
N GLN A 17 -8.14 25.79 -0.09
CA GLN A 17 -8.06 24.90 -1.25
C GLN A 17 -8.89 23.64 -0.96
N SER A 18 -9.79 23.27 -1.87
CA SER A 18 -10.58 22.04 -1.74
C SER A 18 -9.64 20.82 -1.71
N PRO A 19 -9.94 19.78 -0.90
CA PRO A 19 -9.17 18.56 -0.90
C PRO A 19 -9.05 18.00 -2.32
N HIS A 20 -7.84 17.62 -2.72
CA HIS A 20 -7.57 17.03 -4.02
C HIS A 20 -7.10 15.59 -3.87
N LEU A 21 -7.28 14.79 -4.91
CA LEU A 21 -6.88 13.38 -4.92
C LEU A 21 -5.35 13.27 -4.96
N VAL A 22 -4.79 12.51 -4.03
CA VAL A 22 -3.34 12.32 -3.88
C VAL A 22 -2.93 10.90 -4.25
N ILE A 23 -3.64 9.89 -3.76
CA ILE A 23 -3.40 8.48 -4.10
C ILE A 23 -4.71 7.84 -4.56
N GLN A 24 -4.66 7.04 -5.61
CA GLN A 24 -5.78 6.17 -6.00
C GLN A 24 -5.28 4.77 -6.32
N LEU A 25 -5.84 3.77 -5.64
CA LEU A 25 -5.71 2.36 -5.98
C LEU A 25 -7.02 1.86 -6.59
N GLU A 26 -6.94 1.13 -7.70
CA GLU A 26 -8.07 0.50 -8.37
C GLU A 26 -7.72 -0.94 -8.74
N LYS A 27 -8.58 -1.89 -8.37
CA LYS A 27 -8.46 -3.31 -8.70
C LYS A 27 -9.62 -3.71 -9.60
N THR A 28 -9.32 -4.35 -10.73
CA THR A 28 -10.35 -4.89 -11.63
C THR A 28 -10.69 -6.34 -11.30
N GLY A 29 -11.80 -6.83 -11.86
CA GLY A 29 -12.19 -8.23 -11.73
C GLY A 29 -11.24 -9.22 -12.40
N CYS A 30 -11.24 -10.44 -11.87
CA CYS A 30 -10.67 -11.63 -12.47
C CYS A 30 -11.81 -12.62 -12.81
N ARG A 31 -11.50 -13.81 -13.33
CA ARG A 31 -12.54 -14.84 -13.58
C ARG A 31 -13.14 -15.45 -12.30
N GLY A 32 -12.45 -15.31 -11.18
CA GLY A 32 -12.90 -15.77 -9.87
C GLY A 32 -13.57 -14.65 -9.08
N PHE A 33 -13.38 -14.68 -7.77
CA PHE A 33 -14.03 -13.80 -6.82
C PHE A 33 -13.12 -12.63 -6.38
N CYS A 34 -12.11 -12.24 -7.17
CA CYS A 34 -11.21 -11.15 -6.78
C CYS A 34 -12.00 -9.87 -6.45
N PRO A 35 -11.70 -9.18 -5.34
CA PRO A 35 -12.40 -7.96 -4.99
C PRO A 35 -12.16 -6.87 -6.04
N VAL A 36 -13.25 -6.23 -6.46
CA VAL A 36 -13.25 -5.11 -7.40
C VAL A 36 -13.61 -3.86 -6.62
N TYR A 37 -12.71 -2.89 -6.61
CA TYR A 37 -12.88 -1.69 -5.81
C TYR A 37 -11.96 -0.54 -6.26
N LYS A 38 -12.25 0.63 -5.71
CA LYS A 38 -11.42 1.83 -5.77
C LYS A 38 -11.20 2.38 -4.37
N LEU A 39 -9.96 2.71 -4.04
CA LEU A 39 -9.57 3.38 -2.80
C LEU A 39 -8.88 4.70 -3.16
N SER A 40 -9.46 5.81 -2.72
CA SER A 40 -9.02 7.17 -3.03
C SER A 40 -8.60 7.87 -1.74
N ILE A 41 -7.41 8.46 -1.72
CA ILE A 41 -6.86 9.19 -0.56
C ILE A 41 -6.63 10.64 -0.97
N TYR A 42 -7.22 11.56 -0.22
CA TYR A 42 -7.22 12.98 -0.49
C TYR A 42 -6.20 13.75 0.36
N SER A 43 -5.89 14.98 -0.06
CA SER A 43 -4.91 15.86 0.58
C SER A 43 -5.26 16.28 2.00
N ASP A 44 -6.54 16.15 2.37
CA ASP A 44 -7.03 16.37 3.74
C ASP A 44 -6.99 15.10 4.60
N ARG A 45 -6.44 13.99 4.06
CA ARG A 45 -6.31 12.65 4.66
C ARG A 45 -7.60 11.86 4.74
N THR A 46 -8.66 12.32 4.07
CA THR A 46 -9.85 11.50 3.86
C THR A 46 -9.52 10.36 2.90
N VAL A 47 -9.93 9.15 3.28
CA VAL A 47 -9.91 7.95 2.47
C VAL A 47 -11.35 7.63 2.12
N HIS A 48 -11.61 7.46 0.82
CA HIS A 48 -12.87 7.02 0.28
C HIS A 48 -12.70 5.66 -0.39
N PHE A 49 -13.49 4.68 0.03
CA PHE A 49 -13.51 3.34 -0.52
C PHE A 49 -14.84 3.09 -1.23
N GLU A 50 -14.75 2.63 -2.47
CA GLU A 50 -15.87 2.24 -3.32
C GLU A 50 -15.69 0.77 -3.69
N GLY A 51 -16.48 -0.10 -3.07
CA GLY A 51 -16.52 -1.52 -3.36
C GLY A 51 -17.55 -1.83 -4.44
N ILE A 52 -17.12 -2.50 -5.50
CA ILE A 52 -17.93 -2.78 -6.70
C ILE A 52 -18.40 -4.24 -6.70
N ALA A 53 -17.49 -5.19 -6.46
CA ALA A 53 -17.81 -6.61 -6.40
C ALA A 53 -16.89 -7.34 -5.42
N HIS A 54 -17.43 -8.36 -4.76
CA HIS A 54 -16.69 -9.24 -3.84
C HIS A 54 -15.97 -8.51 -2.68
N THR A 55 -16.45 -7.34 -2.30
CA THR A 55 -15.99 -6.57 -1.14
C THR A 55 -16.88 -6.80 0.08
N GLY A 56 -16.39 -6.42 1.27
CA GLY A 56 -17.15 -6.49 2.52
C GLY A 56 -18.15 -5.34 2.69
N VAL A 57 -17.91 -4.23 2.02
CA VAL A 57 -18.77 -3.03 1.99
C VAL A 57 -18.81 -2.45 0.58
N THR A 58 -19.89 -1.74 0.25
CA THR A 58 -20.04 -1.01 -1.03
C THR A 58 -19.41 0.36 -0.98
N GLU A 59 -19.47 1.05 0.17
CA GLU A 59 -18.91 2.38 0.33
C GLU A 59 -18.47 2.57 1.77
N ALA A 60 -17.31 3.20 1.97
CA ALA A 60 -16.83 3.56 3.29
C ALA A 60 -15.89 4.76 3.24
N ASN A 61 -15.79 5.47 4.37
CA ASN A 61 -14.86 6.58 4.53
C ASN A 61 -14.07 6.42 5.83
N LEU A 62 -12.80 6.83 5.81
CA LEU A 62 -11.92 6.88 6.97
C LEU A 62 -11.13 8.18 6.93
N GLN A 63 -10.86 8.76 8.09
CA GLN A 63 -9.90 9.84 8.22
C GLN A 63 -8.58 9.25 8.72
N LEU A 64 -7.51 9.28 7.91
CA LEU A 64 -6.19 8.86 8.38
C LEU A 64 -5.64 9.85 9.39
N ASP A 65 -4.94 9.33 10.39
CA ASP A 65 -4.09 10.18 11.21
C ASP A 65 -2.90 10.71 10.40
N GLU A 66 -2.36 11.84 10.85
CA GLU A 66 -1.25 12.53 10.17
C GLU A 66 -0.05 11.62 9.93
N LYS A 67 0.26 10.76 10.91
CA LYS A 67 1.44 9.91 10.86
C LYS A 67 1.27 8.82 9.80
N ALA A 68 0.13 8.13 9.79
CA ALA A 68 -0.18 7.09 8.81
C ALA A 68 -0.20 7.67 7.39
N TYR A 69 -0.80 8.85 7.23
CA TYR A 69 -0.82 9.56 5.95
C TYR A 69 0.59 9.93 5.47
N GLN A 70 1.40 10.55 6.33
CA GLN A 70 2.76 10.95 5.96
C GLN A 70 3.65 9.74 5.65
N MET A 71 3.54 8.65 6.43
CA MET A 71 4.28 7.42 6.16
C MET A 71 3.94 6.83 4.78
N LEU A 72 2.68 6.91 4.36
CA LEU A 72 2.26 6.46 3.04
C LEU A 72 2.86 7.36 1.95
N LEU A 73 2.77 8.69 2.08
CA LEU A 73 3.36 9.62 1.12
C LEU A 73 4.87 9.45 0.99
N ASP A 74 5.56 9.29 2.11
CA ASP A 74 7.01 9.07 2.15
C ASP A 74 7.37 7.77 1.42
N SER A 75 6.56 6.72 1.56
CA SER A 75 6.77 5.48 0.80
C SER A 75 6.67 5.73 -0.71
N PHE A 76 5.69 6.48 -1.21
CA PHE A 76 5.61 6.81 -2.64
C PHE A 76 6.83 7.60 -3.16
N LYS A 77 7.39 8.48 -2.31
CA LYS A 77 8.60 9.26 -2.62
C LYS A 77 9.85 8.38 -2.62
N GLU A 78 10.02 7.54 -1.60
CA GLU A 78 11.13 6.61 -1.44
C GLU A 78 11.22 5.60 -2.60
N GLU A 79 10.07 5.05 -2.99
CA GLU A 79 9.93 4.10 -4.11
C GLU A 79 10.02 4.78 -5.49
N ARG A 80 10.23 6.11 -5.53
CA ARG A 80 10.37 6.90 -6.76
C ARG A 80 9.24 6.63 -7.77
N PHE A 81 8.00 6.48 -7.28
CA PHE A 81 6.84 6.03 -8.08
C PHE A 81 6.66 6.80 -9.40
N VAL A 82 6.93 8.10 -9.41
CA VAL A 82 6.83 8.96 -10.60
C VAL A 82 7.76 8.52 -11.76
N GLN A 83 8.80 7.76 -11.45
CA GLN A 83 9.81 7.26 -12.38
C GLN A 83 9.51 5.85 -12.92
N LEU A 84 8.52 5.14 -12.35
CA LEU A 84 8.08 3.87 -12.90
C LEU A 84 7.50 4.04 -14.30
N ASP A 85 7.61 3.01 -15.12
CA ASP A 85 6.95 2.97 -16.42
C ASP A 85 5.43 3.05 -16.23
N SER A 86 4.72 3.57 -17.23
CA SER A 86 3.26 3.69 -17.14
C SER A 86 2.55 2.34 -17.12
N ALA A 87 3.17 1.27 -17.61
CA ALA A 87 2.53 -0.04 -17.71
C ALA A 87 3.50 -1.22 -17.63
N TYR A 88 3.10 -2.27 -16.90
CA TYR A 88 3.77 -3.57 -16.84
C TYR A 88 2.72 -4.67 -17.10
N VAL A 89 2.67 -5.17 -18.33
CA VAL A 89 1.59 -6.06 -18.77
C VAL A 89 2.14 -7.42 -19.17
N LYS A 90 1.74 -8.46 -18.43
CA LYS A 90 1.97 -9.85 -18.85
C LYS A 90 0.76 -10.37 -19.65
N PRO A 91 0.98 -11.11 -20.76
CA PRO A 91 -0.10 -11.61 -21.61
C PRO A 91 -0.75 -12.89 -21.03
N VAL A 92 -1.22 -12.83 -19.77
CA VAL A 92 -1.95 -13.92 -19.12
C VAL A 92 -3.41 -13.52 -19.02
N ALA A 93 -4.30 -14.32 -19.61
CA ALA A 93 -5.70 -13.96 -19.84
C ALA A 93 -6.46 -13.63 -18.54
N ASP A 94 -6.13 -14.29 -17.44
CA ASP A 94 -6.96 -14.30 -16.23
C ASP A 94 -6.44 -13.40 -15.11
N PHE A 95 -5.31 -12.71 -15.32
CA PHE A 95 -4.81 -11.75 -14.33
C PHE A 95 -5.59 -10.44 -14.37
N PRO A 96 -6.04 -9.94 -13.20
CA PRO A 96 -6.66 -8.63 -13.10
C PRO A 96 -5.64 -7.52 -13.35
N PHE A 97 -6.15 -6.34 -13.64
CA PHE A 97 -5.36 -5.12 -13.61
C PHE A 97 -5.38 -4.52 -12.21
N THR A 98 -4.22 -4.02 -11.79
CA THR A 98 -4.08 -3.09 -10.68
C THR A 98 -3.63 -1.75 -11.26
N TYR A 99 -4.35 -0.69 -10.91
CA TYR A 99 -3.93 0.67 -11.22
C TYR A 99 -3.59 1.40 -9.94
N LEU A 100 -2.41 2.02 -9.92
CA LEU A 100 -2.01 2.90 -8.84
C LEU A 100 -1.76 4.28 -9.42
N SER A 101 -2.24 5.32 -8.75
CA SER A 101 -2.02 6.70 -9.13
C SER A 101 -1.50 7.50 -7.94
N PHE A 102 -0.60 8.44 -8.19
CA PHE A 102 0.00 9.30 -7.18
C PHE A 102 0.23 10.71 -7.73
N SER A 103 -0.11 11.73 -6.93
CA SER A 103 0.22 13.13 -7.20
C SER A 103 1.16 13.62 -6.12
N GLU A 104 2.22 14.31 -6.52
CA GLU A 104 3.01 15.11 -5.59
C GLU A 104 2.17 16.32 -5.10
N GLU A 105 2.54 16.88 -3.95
CA GLU A 105 1.80 17.88 -3.15
C GLU A 105 1.28 19.12 -3.90
N SER A 106 1.75 19.38 -5.13
CA SER A 106 1.29 20.47 -6.00
C SER A 106 0.00 20.16 -6.78
N GLY A 107 -0.54 18.93 -6.67
CA GLY A 107 -1.85 18.54 -7.21
C GLY A 107 -1.99 18.63 -8.73
N THR A 108 -0.90 18.89 -9.46
CA THR A 108 -0.99 19.32 -10.88
C THR A 108 -0.92 18.16 -11.86
N THR A 109 -0.45 16.97 -11.44
CA THR A 109 -0.43 15.78 -12.31
C THR A 109 -0.44 14.49 -11.49
N LEU A 110 -1.43 13.64 -11.73
CA LEU A 110 -1.45 12.26 -11.23
C LEU A 110 -0.64 11.38 -12.18
N LYS A 111 0.50 10.87 -11.73
CA LYS A 111 1.15 9.73 -12.39
C LYS A 111 0.25 8.51 -12.19
N LYS A 112 -0.05 7.79 -13.27
CA LYS A 112 -0.76 6.51 -13.23
C LYS A 112 0.16 5.39 -13.75
N VAL A 113 0.20 4.29 -13.02
CA VAL A 113 0.89 3.05 -13.39
C VAL A 113 -0.13 1.92 -13.41
N SER A 114 -0.13 1.11 -14.47
CA SER A 114 -1.01 -0.05 -14.63
C SER A 114 -0.20 -1.35 -14.67
N VAL A 115 -0.60 -2.33 -13.86
CA VAL A 115 0.03 -3.65 -13.83
C VAL A 115 -1.01 -4.72 -14.11
N ARG A 116 -0.65 -5.71 -14.93
CA ARG A 116 -1.43 -6.94 -15.12
C ARG A 116 -0.59 -8.15 -14.74
N GLY A 117 -0.96 -8.81 -13.64
CA GLY A 117 -0.13 -9.80 -12.96
C GLY A 117 0.83 -9.13 -11.98
N ASN A 118 2.06 -9.61 -11.88
CA ASN A 118 3.08 -9.05 -10.98
C ASN A 118 3.86 -7.92 -11.68
N GLY A 119 3.99 -6.79 -11.00
CA GLY A 119 4.78 -5.62 -11.40
C GLY A 119 6.16 -5.56 -10.72
N PRO A 120 6.86 -4.42 -10.85
CA PRO A 120 8.07 -4.13 -10.06
C PRO A 120 7.79 -4.18 -8.56
N GLU A 121 8.79 -4.56 -7.78
CA GLU A 121 8.69 -4.72 -6.32
C GLU A 121 8.19 -3.42 -5.64
N GLU A 122 8.67 -2.28 -6.12
CA GLU A 122 8.30 -0.95 -5.65
C GLU A 122 6.80 -0.68 -5.84
N PHE A 123 6.24 -1.11 -6.98
CA PHE A 123 4.81 -0.99 -7.25
C PHE A 123 3.98 -1.88 -6.32
N GLU A 124 4.36 -3.15 -6.19
CA GLU A 124 3.63 -4.12 -5.36
C GLU A 124 3.64 -3.70 -3.88
N ARG A 125 4.77 -3.17 -3.39
CA ARG A 125 4.89 -2.62 -2.04
C ARG A 125 3.94 -1.45 -1.81
N LEU A 126 3.83 -0.52 -2.76
CA LEU A 126 2.91 0.62 -2.63
C LEU A 126 1.43 0.21 -2.71
N VAL A 127 1.11 -0.76 -3.56
CA VAL A 127 -0.24 -1.38 -3.59
C VAL A 127 -0.55 -1.99 -2.24
N TYR A 128 0.35 -2.81 -1.69
CA TYR A 128 0.18 -3.43 -0.38
C TYR A 128 -0.06 -2.40 0.74
N LEU A 129 0.80 -1.39 0.84
CA LEU A 129 0.69 -0.34 1.87
C LEU A 129 -0.64 0.43 1.76
N THR A 130 -1.09 0.69 0.54
CA THR A 130 -2.36 1.39 0.27
C THR A 130 -3.57 0.49 0.59
N GLU A 131 -3.53 -0.78 0.19
CA GLU A 131 -4.62 -1.73 0.37
C GLU A 131 -4.78 -2.17 1.84
N LYS A 132 -3.69 -2.20 2.60
CA LYS A 132 -3.70 -2.50 4.05
C LYS A 132 -4.70 -1.62 4.81
N ILE A 133 -4.92 -0.38 4.37
CA ILE A 133 -5.93 0.52 4.94
C ILE A 133 -7.33 -0.14 4.87
N ALA A 134 -7.73 -0.65 3.70
CA ALA A 134 -9.03 -1.29 3.51
C ALA A 134 -9.16 -2.60 4.30
N TYR A 135 -8.09 -3.40 4.37
CA TYR A 135 -8.07 -4.65 5.15
C TYR A 135 -8.24 -4.41 6.65
N GLU A 136 -7.50 -3.44 7.22
CA GLU A 136 -7.57 -3.14 8.65
C GLU A 136 -8.97 -2.65 9.06
N GLN A 137 -9.70 -2.02 8.14
CA GLN A 137 -11.10 -1.62 8.33
C GLN A 137 -12.12 -2.72 7.98
N LYS A 138 -11.68 -3.88 7.48
CA LYS A 138 -12.53 -4.99 7.03
C LYS A 138 -13.49 -4.61 5.88
N TRP A 139 -13.09 -3.66 5.04
CA TRP A 139 -13.86 -3.27 3.85
C TRP A 139 -13.74 -4.29 2.72
N LEU A 140 -12.67 -5.07 2.73
CA LEU A 140 -12.49 -6.25 1.90
C LEU A 140 -12.98 -7.47 2.69
N SER A 141 -13.83 -8.30 2.07
CA SER A 141 -14.51 -9.42 2.74
C SER A 141 -13.60 -10.65 2.81
N ASN A 142 -13.62 -11.34 3.95
CA ASN A 142 -13.02 -12.67 4.09
C ASN A 142 -13.93 -13.81 3.57
N LYS A 143 -15.10 -13.52 2.99
CA LYS A 143 -16.02 -14.55 2.49
C LYS A 143 -15.69 -14.92 1.04
N ASP A 144 -15.03 -16.06 0.87
CA ASP A 144 -14.91 -16.80 -0.40
C ASP A 144 -14.47 -15.97 -1.62
N THR A 145 -13.52 -15.09 -1.37
CA THR A 145 -12.61 -14.63 -2.40
C THR A 145 -11.26 -15.18 -2.01
N SER A 146 -10.53 -15.75 -2.95
CA SER A 146 -9.12 -16.16 -2.84
C SER A 146 -8.23 -14.94 -2.60
N VAL A 147 -8.51 -14.22 -1.51
CA VAL A 147 -7.68 -13.19 -0.95
C VAL A 147 -6.92 -13.91 0.14
N ASP A 148 -5.85 -14.55 -0.31
CA ASP A 148 -4.59 -14.63 0.39
C ASP A 148 -4.58 -13.73 1.64
N SER A 149 -4.63 -14.34 2.82
CA SER A 149 -4.65 -13.58 4.07
C SER A 149 -3.34 -12.81 4.16
N ILE A 150 -3.37 -11.50 3.91
CA ILE A 150 -2.14 -10.73 3.98
C ILE A 150 -1.66 -10.70 5.42
N ARG A 151 -0.53 -11.33 5.67
CA ARG A 151 0.09 -11.46 7.00
C ARG A 151 1.52 -10.97 6.92
N GLU A 152 2.03 -10.47 8.03
CA GLU A 152 3.42 -10.00 8.10
C GLU A 152 4.28 -11.06 8.81
N ILE A 153 5.47 -11.31 8.28
CA ILE A 153 6.48 -12.16 8.91
C ILE A 153 7.74 -11.35 9.19
N ILE A 154 8.39 -11.67 10.29
CA ILE A 154 9.74 -11.22 10.59
C ILE A 154 10.68 -12.35 10.21
N VAL A 155 11.64 -12.05 9.36
CA VAL A 155 12.65 -13.01 8.89
C VAL A 155 14.03 -12.50 9.31
N GLU A 156 14.79 -13.38 9.95
CA GLU A 156 16.23 -13.22 10.15
C GLU A 156 16.95 -13.89 8.99
N LEU A 157 17.66 -13.09 8.18
CA LEU A 157 18.46 -13.63 7.09
C LEU A 157 19.84 -14.08 7.59
N VAL A 158 20.43 -15.03 6.87
CA VAL A 158 21.84 -15.40 7.02
C VAL A 158 22.71 -14.17 6.71
N PRO A 159 23.79 -13.91 7.48
CA PRO A 159 24.66 -12.77 7.20
C PRO A 159 25.20 -12.78 5.77
N GLY A 160 25.02 -11.66 5.06
CA GLY A 160 25.43 -11.52 3.66
C GLY A 160 24.32 -11.73 2.64
N SER A 161 23.19 -12.33 3.02
CA SER A 161 22.00 -12.43 2.17
C SER A 161 21.23 -11.12 2.09
N ALA A 162 20.61 -10.86 0.94
CA ALA A 162 19.78 -9.68 0.70
C ALA A 162 18.27 -10.04 0.78
N PRO A 163 17.40 -9.16 1.33
CA PRO A 163 15.97 -9.43 1.35
C PRO A 163 15.36 -9.55 -0.05
N GLU A 164 15.88 -8.84 -1.04
CA GLU A 164 15.46 -8.91 -2.44
C GLU A 164 15.78 -10.28 -3.05
N GLU A 165 16.90 -10.90 -2.64
CA GLU A 165 17.27 -12.25 -3.05
C GLU A 165 16.26 -13.27 -2.53
N LEU A 166 15.85 -13.15 -1.26
CA LEU A 166 14.79 -13.98 -0.70
C LEU A 166 13.46 -13.79 -1.44
N VAL A 167 13.06 -12.54 -1.73
CA VAL A 167 11.84 -12.25 -2.51
C VAL A 167 11.88 -12.97 -3.87
N SER A 168 13.04 -13.02 -4.52
CA SER A 168 13.18 -13.69 -5.81
C SER A 168 12.90 -15.20 -5.78
N HIS A 169 13.16 -15.89 -4.65
CA HIS A 169 12.85 -17.31 -4.49
C HIS A 169 11.35 -17.57 -4.34
N PHE A 170 10.59 -16.57 -3.91
CA PHE A 170 9.16 -16.63 -3.62
C PHE A 170 8.36 -15.66 -4.50
N ALA A 171 8.88 -15.34 -5.69
CA ALA A 171 8.26 -14.37 -6.60
C ALA A 171 6.89 -14.83 -7.14
N GLU A 172 6.60 -16.13 -7.08
CA GLU A 172 5.29 -16.72 -7.40
C GLU A 172 4.34 -16.75 -6.19
N ASP A 173 4.86 -16.56 -4.98
CA ASP A 173 4.15 -16.73 -3.70
C ASP A 173 3.84 -15.39 -2.99
N ASN A 174 3.85 -14.28 -3.74
CA ASN A 174 3.52 -12.91 -3.27
C ASN A 174 4.22 -12.50 -1.95
N LEU A 175 5.48 -12.90 -1.78
CA LEU A 175 6.34 -12.41 -0.70
C LEU A 175 6.86 -11.02 -1.07
N ILE A 176 6.60 -10.03 -0.22
CA ILE A 176 7.00 -8.63 -0.45
C ILE A 176 7.88 -8.16 0.69
N PHE A 177 9.05 -7.59 0.39
CA PHE A 177 9.87 -6.94 1.39
C PHE A 177 9.25 -5.60 1.83
N ILE A 178 9.01 -5.44 3.14
CA ILE A 178 8.46 -4.19 3.67
C ILE A 178 9.59 -3.27 4.13
N LYS A 179 10.44 -3.74 5.06
CA LYS A 179 11.54 -2.95 5.61
C LYS A 179 12.48 -3.76 6.48
N LYS A 180 13.68 -3.25 6.70
CA LYS A 180 14.56 -3.69 7.78
C LYS A 180 14.00 -3.22 9.13
N ILE A 181 13.94 -4.11 10.13
CA ILE A 181 13.38 -3.77 11.44
C ILE A 181 14.43 -3.43 12.51
N THR A 182 15.71 -3.70 12.23
CA THR A 182 16.81 -3.36 13.14
C THR A 182 18.01 -2.79 12.37
N PRO A 183 18.78 -1.83 12.93
CA PRO A 183 19.92 -1.26 12.23
C PRO A 183 21.08 -2.27 12.07
N ASN A 184 21.36 -3.05 13.12
CA ASN A 184 22.58 -3.85 13.24
C ASN A 184 22.37 -5.36 13.11
N GLN A 185 21.12 -5.83 13.06
CA GLN A 185 20.80 -7.24 12.93
C GLN A 185 20.09 -7.49 11.58
N PRO A 186 20.20 -8.69 10.99
CA PRO A 186 19.61 -9.00 9.70
C PRO A 186 18.12 -9.37 9.83
N TYR A 187 17.36 -8.59 10.61
CA TYR A 187 15.92 -8.77 10.73
C TYR A 187 15.16 -7.87 9.78
N PHE A 188 14.25 -8.47 9.04
CA PHE A 188 13.48 -7.84 7.98
C PHE A 188 12.00 -8.21 8.15
N LEU A 189 11.12 -7.27 7.84
CA LEU A 189 9.68 -7.46 7.81
C LEU A 189 9.27 -7.70 6.37
N PHE A 190 8.53 -8.78 6.14
CA PHE A 190 7.94 -9.12 4.85
C PHE A 190 6.42 -9.22 4.98
N SER A 191 5.73 -8.93 3.89
CA SER A 191 4.33 -9.30 3.72
C SER A 191 4.24 -10.62 2.99
N VAL A 192 3.32 -11.46 3.43
CA VAL A 192 2.98 -12.73 2.82
C VAL A 192 1.51 -12.68 2.42
N THR A 193 1.25 -12.98 1.16
CA THR A 193 -0.10 -13.04 0.59
C THR A 193 -0.24 -14.45 0.01
N SER A 194 -0.90 -15.37 0.73
CA SER A 194 -1.15 -16.74 0.29
C SER A 194 -2.44 -17.32 0.88
N GLU A 195 -3.10 -18.22 0.15
CA GLU A 195 -4.24 -19.03 0.61
C GLU A 195 -3.82 -19.99 1.72
N HIS A 196 -2.54 -20.36 1.76
CA HIS A 196 -1.93 -21.25 2.73
C HIS A 196 -0.70 -20.58 3.39
N PRO A 197 -0.91 -19.47 4.13
CA PRO A 197 0.18 -18.61 4.60
C PRO A 197 1.09 -19.32 5.61
N ASP A 198 0.56 -20.28 6.37
CA ASP A 198 1.36 -21.08 7.32
C ASP A 198 2.27 -22.09 6.58
N ASP A 199 1.82 -22.69 5.48
CA ASP A 199 2.66 -23.59 4.66
C ASP A 199 3.77 -22.80 3.97
N LEU A 200 3.46 -21.62 3.44
CA LEU A 200 4.45 -20.72 2.86
C LEU A 200 5.48 -20.26 3.89
N LEU A 201 5.07 -19.97 5.13
CA LEU A 201 6.01 -19.69 6.21
C LEU A 201 6.95 -20.88 6.48
N GLU A 202 6.45 -22.12 6.44
CA GLU A 202 7.28 -23.31 6.57
C GLU A 202 8.26 -23.50 5.40
N LEU A 203 7.87 -23.10 4.18
CA LEU A 203 8.79 -23.09 3.04
C LEU A 203 9.88 -22.03 3.20
N ILE A 204 9.51 -20.81 3.60
CA ILE A 204 10.44 -19.72 3.86
C ILE A 204 11.44 -20.12 4.95
N ARG A 205 11.01 -20.80 6.02
CA ARG A 205 11.90 -21.33 7.08
C ARG A 205 12.95 -22.30 6.58
N LYS A 206 12.69 -22.99 5.48
CA LYS A 206 13.60 -23.99 4.89
C LYS A 206 14.54 -23.38 3.84
N ASP A 207 14.30 -22.15 3.44
CA ASP A 207 15.18 -21.46 2.49
C ASP A 207 16.57 -21.26 3.10
N HIS A 208 17.61 -21.50 2.30
CA HIS A 208 19.00 -21.43 2.74
C HIS A 208 19.45 -20.01 3.12
N LEU A 209 18.74 -18.97 2.67
CA LEU A 209 18.97 -17.58 3.05
C LEU A 209 18.33 -17.22 4.40
N VAL A 210 17.49 -18.10 4.95
CA VAL A 210 16.70 -17.83 6.16
C VAL A 210 17.29 -18.55 7.37
N LYS A 211 17.65 -17.76 8.39
CA LYS A 211 18.07 -18.29 9.70
C LYS A 211 16.88 -18.54 10.62
N SER A 212 15.88 -17.65 10.59
CA SER A 212 14.61 -17.84 11.27
C SER A 212 13.50 -17.02 10.62
N ALA A 213 12.26 -17.50 10.68
CA ALA A 213 11.09 -16.75 10.24
C ALA A 213 9.90 -16.99 11.19
N GLN A 214 9.17 -15.93 11.51
CA GLN A 214 8.02 -15.98 12.40
C GLN A 214 6.95 -14.97 12.02
N TRP A 215 5.70 -15.24 12.41
CA TRP A 215 4.64 -14.25 12.28
C TRP A 215 4.92 -12.99 13.10
N ASN A 216 4.60 -11.83 12.54
CA ASN A 216 4.61 -10.57 13.27
C ASN A 216 3.44 -10.54 14.25
N HIS A 217 3.69 -10.76 15.53
CA HIS A 217 2.67 -10.68 16.57
C HIS A 217 2.54 -9.25 17.10
N LYS A 218 1.33 -8.66 17.05
CA LYS A 218 1.05 -7.40 17.75
C LYS A 218 1.28 -7.61 19.25
N LEU A 219 2.21 -6.85 19.85
CA LEU A 219 2.42 -6.83 21.29
C LEU A 219 1.13 -6.34 21.97
N LYS A 220 0.42 -7.22 22.70
CA LYS A 220 -0.61 -6.78 23.63
C LYS A 220 0.09 -6.00 24.74
N LYS A 221 -0.22 -4.71 24.85
CA LYS A 221 0.24 -3.87 25.97
C LYS A 221 -0.18 -4.57 27.27
N ARG A 222 0.80 -4.97 28.08
CA ARG A 222 0.54 -5.55 29.40
C ARG A 222 -0.04 -4.40 30.23
N SER A 223 -1.33 -4.45 30.56
CA SER A 223 -1.91 -3.56 31.56
C SER A 223 -1.19 -3.85 32.87
N ASN A 224 -0.35 -2.92 33.31
CA ASN A 224 0.03 -2.79 34.72
C ASN A 224 -0.98 -1.86 35.38
#